data_AF-A0A7V3I0H9-F1
#
_entry.id   AF-A0A7V3I0H9-F1
#
_cell.length_a   1.000
_cell.length_b   1.000
_cell.length_c   1.000
_cell.angle_alpha   90.00
_cell.angle_beta   90.00
_cell.angle_gamma   90.00
#
_symmetry.space_group_name_H-M   'P 1'
#
loop_
_entity.id
_entity.type
_entity.pdbx_description
1 polymer ?
#
loop_
_entity_poly.entity_id
_entity_poly.type
_entity_poly.pdbx_seq_one_letter_code
_entity_poly.pdbx_strand_id
1 'polypeptide(L)'
;MTTRDKYTDVPTPYSWEVPSLGDARFTWEYDEGRARLLSLYQKGKDKQWDAQSRIDWAQDVDPENPVGLPDEFHPLFGSPMWDAADDARRAEMRQHFQAWQFSQFLHGEQGAMVCSAKIVEVVPDLDAKFYAATQTMDEARHVEAFSRF
;
A
#
# COMPACT_ATOMS: atom_id res chain seq x y z
N MET A 1 -12.48 8.42 -10.60
CA MET A 1 -13.75 8.36 -9.86
C MET A 1 -13.45 8.73 -8.41
N THR A 2 -14.23 9.59 -7.76
CA THR A 2 -13.95 9.99 -6.37
C THR A 2 -14.22 8.83 -5.41
N THR A 3 -13.33 8.58 -4.44
CA THR A 3 -13.60 7.62 -3.35
C THR A 3 -14.61 8.16 -2.35
N ARG A 4 -14.86 9.48 -2.36
CA ARG A 4 -15.83 10.15 -1.48
C ARG A 4 -17.20 9.48 -1.47
N ASP A 5 -17.69 9.09 -2.65
CA ASP A 5 -19.03 8.51 -2.81
C ASP A 5 -19.10 7.04 -2.36
N LYS A 6 -17.94 6.41 -2.10
CA LYS A 6 -17.86 5.04 -1.55
C LYS A 6 -17.93 5.00 -0.02
N TYR A 7 -17.66 6.11 0.67
CA TYR A 7 -17.67 6.14 2.13
C TYR A 7 -19.10 6.24 2.66
N THR A 8 -19.43 5.42 3.67
CA THR A 8 -20.68 5.54 4.42
C THR A 8 -20.75 6.84 5.22
N ASP A 9 -19.61 7.27 5.75
CA ASP A 9 -19.44 8.58 6.39
C ASP A 9 -18.14 9.21 5.87
N VAL A 10 -18.26 10.39 5.28
CA VAL A 10 -17.12 11.07 4.66
C VAL A 10 -16.32 11.74 5.78
N PRO A 11 -15.04 11.37 5.99
CA PRO A 11 -14.25 11.95 7.06
C PRO A 11 -14.16 13.47 6.91
N THR A 12 -14.34 14.17 8.03
CA THR A 12 -14.16 15.62 8.13
C THR A 12 -13.07 15.89 9.17
N PRO A 13 -11.90 16.46 8.79
CA PRO A 13 -11.56 16.91 7.44
C PRO A 13 -11.29 15.74 6.46
N TYR A 14 -11.52 15.97 5.16
CA TYR A 14 -11.29 14.99 4.09
C TYR A 14 -9.79 14.79 3.77
N SER A 15 -8.94 15.61 4.38
CA SER A 15 -7.49 15.55 4.29
C SER A 15 -6.91 15.84 5.65
N TRP A 16 -5.80 15.18 5.97
CA TRP A 16 -5.03 15.44 7.17
C TRP A 16 -3.67 16.01 6.80
N GLU A 17 -3.37 17.19 7.33
CA GLU A 17 -2.07 17.83 7.19
C GLU A 17 -1.15 17.42 8.33
N VAL A 18 0.04 16.92 7.98
CA VAL A 18 1.10 16.62 8.94
C VAL A 18 2.24 17.60 8.68
N PRO A 19 2.65 18.43 9.66
CA PRO A 19 3.77 19.35 9.48
C PRO A 19 5.04 18.60 9.07
N SER A 20 5.70 19.09 8.02
CA SER A 20 6.95 18.54 7.50
C SER A 20 8.11 19.46 7.85
N LEU A 21 8.97 19.02 8.78
CA LEU A 21 10.16 19.75 9.22
C LEU A 21 11.43 19.17 8.57
N GLY A 22 12.42 20.01 8.32
CA GLY A 22 13.74 19.62 7.82
C GLY A 22 14.13 20.27 6.50
N ASP A 23 15.42 20.46 6.30
CA ASP A 23 15.97 21.10 5.09
C ASP A 23 15.97 20.13 3.91
N ALA A 24 15.63 20.65 2.73
CA ALA A 24 15.96 19.96 1.48
C ALA A 24 17.49 19.86 1.35
N ARG A 25 18.02 18.64 1.27
CA ARG A 25 19.46 18.39 1.18
C ARG A 25 19.86 18.21 -0.28
N PHE A 26 20.57 19.20 -0.79
CA PHE A 26 21.22 19.16 -2.09
C PHE A 26 22.74 19.02 -1.88
N THR A 27 23.31 17.92 -2.36
CA THR A 27 24.74 17.57 -2.16
C THR A 27 25.41 17.40 -3.52
N TRP A 28 26.66 17.87 -3.65
CA TRP A 28 27.49 17.75 -4.86
C TRP A 28 28.46 16.56 -4.82
N GLU A 29 28.30 15.69 -3.82
CA GLU A 29 29.05 14.43 -3.71
C GLU A 29 28.29 13.33 -4.44
N TYR A 30 28.97 12.68 -5.38
CA TYR A 30 28.42 11.68 -6.27
C TYR A 30 29.18 10.35 -6.22
N ASP A 31 30.32 10.31 -5.54
CA ASP A 31 31.16 9.14 -5.37
C ASP A 31 30.84 8.38 -4.06
N GLU A 32 31.33 7.14 -3.93
CA GLU A 32 31.38 6.36 -2.68
C GLU A 32 30.04 6.12 -1.93
N GLY A 33 29.02 5.61 -2.62
CA GLY A 33 27.79 5.14 -1.98
C GLY A 33 27.96 3.82 -1.20
N ARG A 34 27.15 3.60 -0.15
CA ARG A 34 27.10 2.33 0.58
C ARG A 34 26.62 1.22 -0.35
N ALA A 35 27.48 0.23 -0.61
CA ALA A 35 27.21 -0.87 -1.53
C ALA A 35 25.87 -1.60 -1.27
N ARG A 36 25.46 -1.72 0.01
CA ARG A 36 24.19 -2.34 0.37
C ARG A 36 22.98 -1.57 -0.18
N LEU A 37 22.94 -0.24 -0.07
CA LEU A 37 21.82 0.55 -0.58
C LEU A 37 21.79 0.56 -2.10
N LEU A 38 22.95 0.66 -2.74
CA LEU A 38 23.05 0.55 -4.19
C LEU A 38 22.56 -0.83 -4.69
N SER A 39 22.83 -1.90 -3.95
CA SER A 39 22.32 -3.25 -4.29
C SER A 39 20.80 -3.35 -4.19
N LEU A 40 20.18 -2.66 -3.24
CA LEU A 40 18.72 -2.63 -3.10
C LEU A 40 18.10 -1.78 -4.20
N TYR A 41 18.70 -0.63 -4.51
CA TYR A 41 18.31 0.21 -5.64
C TYR A 41 18.35 -0.58 -6.97
N GLN A 42 19.43 -1.32 -7.22
CA GLN A 42 19.53 -2.16 -8.42
C GLN A 42 18.44 -3.23 -8.46
N LYS A 43 18.21 -3.94 -7.35
CA LYS A 43 17.10 -4.92 -7.24
C LYS A 43 15.74 -4.29 -7.50
N GLY A 44 15.51 -3.08 -6.99
CA GLY A 44 14.28 -2.31 -7.22
C GLY A 44 14.07 -2.05 -8.69
N LYS A 45 15.08 -1.53 -9.40
CA LYS A 45 15.03 -1.33 -10.86
C LYS A 45 14.77 -2.63 -11.63
N ASP A 46 15.51 -3.69 -11.33
CA ASP A 46 15.43 -4.96 -12.06
C ASP A 46 14.07 -5.64 -11.90
N LYS A 47 13.38 -5.38 -10.77
CA LYS A 47 12.10 -5.99 -10.41
C LYS A 47 10.92 -5.03 -10.50
N GLN A 48 11.08 -3.89 -11.15
CA GLN A 48 9.95 -3.02 -11.45
C GLN A 48 8.91 -3.77 -12.29
N TRP A 49 7.64 -3.47 -12.03
CA TRP A 49 6.51 -4.02 -12.75
C TRP A 49 5.41 -2.98 -12.88
N ASP A 50 4.59 -3.16 -13.90
CA ASP A 50 3.40 -2.36 -14.17
C ASP A 50 2.16 -3.20 -13.87
N ALA A 51 1.30 -2.70 -12.99
CA ALA A 51 0.12 -3.43 -12.55
C ALA A 51 -0.87 -3.67 -13.69
N GLN A 52 -0.97 -2.77 -14.66
CA GLN A 52 -1.93 -2.88 -15.75
C GLN A 52 -1.60 -4.02 -16.70
N SER A 53 -0.31 -4.26 -16.94
CA SER A 53 0.16 -5.29 -17.87
C SER A 53 0.58 -6.60 -17.20
N ARG A 54 0.96 -6.57 -15.92
CA ARG A 54 1.48 -7.75 -15.21
C ARG A 54 0.40 -8.61 -14.56
N ILE A 55 -0.72 -8.01 -14.14
CA ILE A 55 -1.83 -8.69 -13.48
C ILE A 55 -2.92 -8.97 -14.51
N ASP A 56 -3.45 -10.19 -14.53
CA ASP A 56 -4.65 -10.52 -15.31
C ASP A 56 -5.90 -10.05 -14.56
N TRP A 57 -6.36 -8.84 -14.89
CA TRP A 57 -7.54 -8.23 -14.28
C TRP A 57 -8.87 -8.81 -14.78
N ALA A 58 -8.85 -9.72 -15.76
CA ALA A 58 -10.05 -10.39 -16.25
C ALA A 58 -10.36 -11.68 -15.48
N GLN A 59 -9.54 -12.04 -14.50
CA GLN A 59 -9.75 -13.22 -13.67
C GLN A 59 -11.11 -13.17 -12.97
N ASP A 60 -11.83 -14.28 -13.01
CA ASP A 60 -13.08 -14.45 -12.27
C ASP A 60 -12.77 -14.62 -10.78
N VAL A 61 -13.37 -13.77 -9.95
CA VAL A 61 -13.11 -13.70 -8.51
C VAL A 61 -14.40 -13.99 -7.77
N ASP A 62 -14.34 -14.93 -6.82
CA ASP A 62 -15.47 -15.24 -5.94
C ASP A 62 -15.82 -14.02 -5.08
N PRO A 63 -17.01 -13.40 -5.23
CA PRO A 63 -17.39 -12.24 -4.45
C PRO A 63 -17.53 -12.54 -2.94
N GLU A 64 -17.73 -13.79 -2.54
CA GLU A 64 -17.87 -14.21 -1.14
C GLU A 64 -16.52 -14.53 -0.45
N ASN A 65 -15.47 -14.72 -1.26
CA ASN A 65 -14.09 -14.91 -0.79
C ASN A 65 -13.06 -14.40 -1.83
N PRO A 66 -13.01 -13.07 -2.07
CA PRO A 66 -12.24 -12.52 -3.18
C PRO A 66 -10.73 -12.75 -3.10
N VAL A 67 -10.16 -12.87 -1.89
CA VAL A 67 -8.72 -13.18 -1.70
C VAL A 67 -8.48 -14.69 -1.61
N GLY A 68 -9.52 -15.50 -1.45
CA GLY A 68 -9.40 -16.96 -1.35
C GLY A 68 -8.71 -17.43 -0.07
N LEU A 69 -8.77 -16.64 1.01
CA LEU A 69 -8.15 -17.02 2.28
C LEU A 69 -9.03 -18.00 3.07
N PRO A 70 -8.42 -18.91 3.86
CA PRO A 70 -9.15 -19.73 4.82
C PRO A 70 -9.85 -18.88 5.89
N ASP A 71 -10.94 -19.40 6.45
CA ASP A 71 -11.73 -18.70 7.47
C ASP A 71 -10.93 -18.38 8.73
N GLU A 72 -9.90 -19.17 9.06
CA GLU A 72 -8.99 -18.97 10.19
C GLU A 72 -8.24 -17.64 10.15
N PHE A 73 -8.12 -17.02 8.97
CA PHE A 73 -7.53 -15.69 8.83
C PHE A 73 -8.48 -14.56 9.25
N HIS A 74 -9.77 -14.84 9.33
CA HIS A 74 -10.75 -13.85 9.76
C HIS A 74 -10.67 -13.66 11.29
N PRO A 75 -10.54 -12.42 11.81
CA PRO A 75 -10.36 -12.19 13.25
C PRO A 75 -11.49 -12.69 14.15
N LEU A 76 -12.69 -12.88 13.61
CA LEU A 76 -13.83 -13.43 14.35
C LEU A 76 -13.91 -14.96 14.32
N PHE A 77 -13.04 -15.65 13.57
CA PHE A 77 -13.09 -17.10 13.48
C PHE A 77 -13.01 -17.78 14.85
N GLY A 78 -13.88 -18.76 15.09
CA GLY A 78 -14.01 -19.46 16.38
C GLY A 78 -14.58 -18.61 17.52
N SER A 79 -15.03 -17.38 17.25
CA SER A 79 -15.81 -16.60 18.22
C SER A 79 -17.27 -17.04 18.23
N PRO A 80 -18.02 -16.82 19.33
CA PRO A 80 -19.46 -17.12 19.38
C PRO A 80 -20.27 -16.44 18.26
N MET A 81 -19.84 -15.26 17.80
CA MET A 81 -20.50 -14.54 16.71
C MET A 81 -20.32 -15.24 15.37
N TRP A 82 -19.14 -15.81 15.13
CA TRP A 82 -18.83 -16.56 13.91
C TRP A 82 -19.52 -17.91 13.87
N ASP A 83 -19.52 -18.62 15.01
CA ASP A 83 -20.14 -19.93 15.13
C ASP A 83 -21.67 -19.85 14.99
N ALA A 84 -22.28 -18.75 15.45
CA ALA A 84 -23.71 -18.49 15.31
C ALA A 84 -24.12 -17.97 13.92
N ALA A 85 -23.19 -17.52 13.09
CA ALA A 85 -23.45 -17.02 11.75
C ALA A 85 -23.69 -18.18 10.76
N ASP A 86 -24.62 -17.99 9.83
CA ASP A 86 -24.79 -18.87 8.66
C ASP A 86 -23.75 -18.54 7.58
N ASP A 87 -23.73 -19.33 6.50
CA ASP A 87 -22.73 -19.19 5.44
C ASP A 87 -22.80 -17.83 4.75
N ALA A 88 -24.02 -17.31 4.53
CA ALA A 88 -24.23 -16.00 3.93
C ALA A 88 -23.68 -14.88 4.82
N ARG A 89 -23.90 -14.95 6.14
CA ARG A 89 -23.35 -13.96 7.07
C ARG A 89 -21.83 -14.07 7.20
N ARG A 90 -21.27 -15.29 7.17
CA ARG A 90 -19.80 -15.49 7.15
C ARG A 90 -19.18 -14.93 5.88
N ALA A 91 -19.82 -15.11 4.73
CA ALA A 91 -19.41 -14.48 3.47
C ALA A 91 -19.40 -12.96 3.56
N GLU A 92 -20.44 -12.36 4.13
CA GLU A 92 -20.51 -10.91 4.35
C GLU A 92 -19.38 -10.43 5.28
N MET A 93 -19.14 -11.13 6.40
CA MET A 93 -18.04 -10.81 7.32
C MET A 93 -16.69 -10.85 6.60
N ARG A 94 -16.43 -11.91 5.83
CA ARG A 94 -15.22 -12.05 5.01
C ARG A 94 -15.07 -10.89 4.03
N GLN A 95 -16.13 -10.57 3.28
CA GLN A 95 -16.08 -9.51 2.28
C GLN A 95 -15.74 -8.16 2.92
N HIS A 96 -16.41 -7.80 4.01
CA HIS A 96 -16.13 -6.54 4.72
C HIS A 96 -14.72 -6.51 5.32
N PHE A 97 -14.26 -7.61 5.90
CA PHE A 97 -12.90 -7.69 6.46
C PHE A 97 -11.84 -7.52 5.37
N GLN A 98 -12.00 -8.19 4.22
CA GLN A 98 -11.07 -8.07 3.10
C GLN A 98 -11.10 -6.67 2.49
N ALA A 99 -12.27 -6.07 2.30
CA ALA A 99 -12.41 -4.69 1.83
C ALA A 99 -11.77 -3.68 2.80
N TRP A 100 -11.97 -3.87 4.10
CA TRP A 100 -11.31 -3.08 5.14
C TRP A 100 -9.78 -3.25 5.09
N GLN A 101 -9.28 -4.48 4.93
CA GLN A 101 -7.85 -4.77 4.85
C GLN A 101 -7.20 -4.08 3.63
N PHE A 102 -7.79 -4.19 2.43
CA PHE A 102 -7.31 -3.47 1.25
C PHE A 102 -7.35 -1.96 1.43
N SER A 103 -8.36 -1.44 2.12
CA SER A 103 -8.38 -0.03 2.51
C SER A 103 -7.18 0.31 3.40
N GLN A 104 -6.82 -0.53 4.38
CA GLN A 104 -5.63 -0.29 5.20
C GLN A 104 -4.35 -0.30 4.38
N PHE A 105 -4.20 -1.22 3.42
CA PHE A 105 -3.07 -1.22 2.50
C PHE A 105 -3.05 0.06 1.68
N LEU A 106 -4.14 0.45 1.02
CA LEU A 106 -4.19 1.67 0.21
C LEU A 106 -3.72 2.92 0.98
N HIS A 107 -4.22 3.13 2.21
CA HIS A 107 -3.79 4.27 3.04
C HIS A 107 -2.34 4.12 3.53
N GLY A 108 -1.93 2.89 3.88
CA GLY A 108 -0.57 2.58 4.29
C GLY A 108 0.45 2.86 3.19
N GLU A 109 0.18 2.42 1.98
CA GLU A 109 1.03 2.64 0.80
C GLU A 109 1.10 4.14 0.46
N GLN A 110 -0.02 4.87 0.56
CA GLN A 110 0.02 6.33 0.41
C GLN A 110 0.91 6.99 1.46
N GLY A 111 0.82 6.55 2.73
CA GLY A 111 1.68 7.03 3.81
C GLY A 111 3.15 6.70 3.57
N ALA A 112 3.47 5.46 3.19
CA ALA A 112 4.81 5.00 2.88
C ALA A 112 5.42 5.75 1.69
N MET A 113 4.61 6.07 0.67
CA MET A 113 5.00 6.92 -0.45
C MET A 113 5.41 8.32 0.02
N VAL A 114 4.61 8.95 0.88
CA VAL A 114 4.92 10.28 1.44
C VAL A 114 6.18 10.24 2.30
N CYS A 115 6.34 9.22 3.14
CA CYS A 115 7.55 9.02 3.94
C CYS A 115 8.79 8.83 3.06
N SER A 116 8.71 7.99 2.02
CA SER A 116 9.81 7.73 1.10
C SER A 116 10.20 8.99 0.31
N ALA A 117 9.21 9.75 -0.16
CA ALA A 117 9.44 11.04 -0.82
C ALA A 117 10.15 12.04 0.12
N LYS A 118 9.75 12.08 1.40
CA LYS A 118 10.43 12.93 2.39
C LYS A 118 11.87 12.49 2.62
N ILE A 119 12.16 11.18 2.67
CA ILE A 119 13.53 10.66 2.78
C ILE A 119 14.38 11.13 1.59
N VAL A 120 13.86 11.06 0.36
CA VAL A 120 14.55 11.58 -0.84
C VAL A 120 14.94 13.05 -0.67
N GLU A 121 14.06 13.86 -0.09
CA GLU A 121 14.30 15.29 0.12
C GLU A 121 15.38 15.55 1.18
N VAL A 122 15.33 14.87 2.34
CA VAL A 122 16.08 15.30 3.54
C VAL A 122 17.34 14.52 3.85
N VAL A 123 17.59 13.35 3.26
CA VAL A 123 18.85 12.64 3.51
C VAL A 123 20.01 13.28 2.76
N PRO A 124 21.22 13.34 3.34
CA PRO A 124 22.37 13.97 2.69
C PRO A 124 23.03 13.08 1.63
N ASP A 125 22.93 11.75 1.80
CA ASP A 125 23.65 10.78 0.98
C ASP A 125 22.86 10.42 -0.29
N LEU A 126 23.54 10.43 -1.44
CA LEU A 126 22.90 10.16 -2.74
C LEU A 126 22.40 8.71 -2.87
N ASP A 127 23.12 7.74 -2.30
CA ASP A 127 22.73 6.32 -2.32
C ASP A 127 21.41 6.05 -1.58
N ALA A 128 21.16 6.77 -0.48
CA ALA A 128 19.90 6.75 0.25
C ALA A 128 18.79 7.41 -0.57
N LYS A 129 19.08 8.52 -1.25
CA LYS A 129 18.11 9.14 -2.18
C LYS A 129 17.74 8.18 -3.32
N PHE A 130 18.70 7.43 -3.89
CA PHE A 130 18.42 6.44 -4.94
C PHE A 130 17.51 5.32 -4.44
N TYR A 131 17.83 4.74 -3.29
CA TYR A 131 17.00 3.68 -2.71
C TYR A 131 15.61 4.18 -2.34
N ALA A 132 15.51 5.34 -1.68
CA ALA A 132 14.22 5.93 -1.32
C ALA A 132 13.39 6.32 -2.55
N ALA A 133 14.02 6.78 -3.65
CA ALA A 133 13.31 7.08 -4.89
C ALA A 133 12.68 5.83 -5.51
N THR A 134 13.36 4.67 -5.45
CA THR A 134 12.73 3.40 -5.85
C THR A 134 11.55 3.05 -4.96
N GLN A 135 11.63 3.29 -3.64
CA GLN A 135 10.50 3.05 -2.74
C GLN A 135 9.32 3.99 -3.04
N THR A 136 9.56 5.28 -3.29
CA THR A 136 8.48 6.22 -3.67
C THR A 136 7.73 5.74 -4.91
N MET A 137 8.44 5.24 -5.93
CA MET A 137 7.79 4.67 -7.11
C MET A 137 7.08 3.34 -6.79
N ASP A 138 7.69 2.49 -5.96
CA ASP A 138 7.11 1.21 -5.54
C ASP A 138 5.77 1.39 -4.81
N GLU A 139 5.69 2.35 -3.88
CA GLU A 139 4.44 2.59 -3.16
C GLU A 139 3.39 3.27 -4.06
N ALA A 140 3.81 4.08 -5.04
CA ALA A 140 2.89 4.64 -6.03
C ALA A 140 2.21 3.54 -6.86
N ARG A 141 2.95 2.52 -7.31
CA ARG A 141 2.36 1.37 -8.03
C ARG A 141 1.55 0.46 -7.11
N HIS A 142 1.89 0.34 -5.82
CA HIS A 142 1.03 -0.36 -4.86
C HIS A 142 -0.31 0.35 -4.67
N VAL A 143 -0.30 1.69 -4.50
CA VAL A 143 -1.54 2.49 -4.46
C VAL A 143 -2.36 2.31 -5.73
N GLU A 144 -1.72 2.35 -6.91
CA GLU A 144 -2.41 2.08 -8.18
C GLU A 144 -3.09 0.71 -8.18
N ALA A 145 -2.35 -0.35 -7.82
CA ALA A 145 -2.87 -1.72 -7.79
C ALA A 145 -4.02 -1.88 -6.78
N PHE A 146 -3.86 -1.41 -5.54
CA PHE A 146 -4.87 -1.56 -4.50
C PHE A 146 -6.11 -0.70 -4.75
N SER A 147 -6.00 0.40 -5.48
CA SER A 147 -7.17 1.26 -5.83
C SER A 147 -8.20 0.59 -6.74
N ARG A 148 -7.86 -0.57 -7.32
CA ARG A 148 -8.76 -1.40 -8.13
C ARG A 148 -9.79 -2.18 -7.28
N PHE A 149 -9.50 -2.41 -6.00
CA PHE A 149 -10.37 -3.08 -5.04
C PHE A 149 -11.25 -2.06 -4.29
#